data_AF-A0A5N9G570-F1
#
_entry.id   AF-A0A5N9G570-F1
#
_cell.length_a   1.000
_cell.length_b   1.000
_cell.length_c   1.000
_cell.angle_alpha   90.00
_cell.angle_beta   90.00
_cell.angle_gamma   90.00
#
_symmetry.space_group_name_H-M   'P 1'
#
loop_
_entity.id
_entity.type
_entity.pdbx_description
1 polymer ?
#
loop_
_entity_poly.entity_id
_entity_poly.type
_entity_poly.pdbx_seq_one_letter_code
_entity_poly.pdbx_strand_id
1 'polypeptide(L)'
;MIDTGSDATAVHVPNAQPVGNYDDGATTNIELAGIDSDHEYFVEQGILLFTDGTLVRGYAMELAIAHPSTLDTALPSIIGRPLINRWRMRYDPWGSHLEVIAKDPDISFRGSVEDIPRQF
;
A
#
# COMPACT_ATOMS: atom_id res chain seq x y z
N MET A 1 -8.30 0.83 0.30
CA MET A 1 -9.02 1.93 -0.37
C MET A 1 -8.13 2.50 -1.46
N ILE A 2 -8.68 2.84 -2.64
CA ILE A 2 -7.96 3.60 -3.66
C ILE A 2 -8.31 5.07 -3.47
N ASP A 3 -7.32 5.93 -3.30
CA ASP A 3 -7.51 7.35 -3.02
C ASP A 3 -6.63 8.24 -3.92
N THR A 4 -7.27 8.94 -4.85
CA THR A 4 -6.57 9.87 -5.76
C THR A 4 -6.17 11.20 -5.09
N GLY A 5 -6.77 11.52 -3.94
CA GLY A 5 -6.46 12.69 -3.11
C GLY A 5 -5.21 12.51 -2.25
N SER A 6 -4.87 11.26 -1.92
CA SER A 6 -3.69 10.92 -1.13
C SER A 6 -2.38 11.06 -1.92
N ASP A 7 -1.39 11.75 -1.36
CA ASP A 7 -0.03 11.82 -1.87
C ASP A 7 0.83 10.60 -1.53
N ALA A 8 0.35 9.70 -0.66
CA ALA A 8 1.07 8.51 -0.22
C ALA A 8 0.23 7.24 -0.33
N THR A 9 0.93 6.11 -0.44
CA THR A 9 0.33 4.78 -0.22
C THR A 9 0.61 4.39 1.22
N ALA A 10 -0.45 4.17 2.00
CA ALA A 10 -0.38 3.96 3.44
C ALA A 10 -0.88 2.57 3.85
N VAL A 11 -0.18 1.94 4.77
CA VAL A 11 -0.53 0.65 5.36
C VAL A 11 -0.99 0.89 6.79
N HIS A 12 -2.26 0.56 7.07
CA HIS A 12 -2.78 0.54 8.43
C HIS A 12 -2.54 -0.84 9.06
N VAL A 13 -1.98 -0.85 10.27
CA VAL A 13 -1.43 -2.03 10.96
C VAL A 13 -2.39 -3.23 11.05
N PRO A 14 -3.71 -3.07 11.28
CA PRO A 14 -4.61 -4.23 11.30
C PRO A 14 -4.69 -5.00 9.97
N ASN A 15 -4.35 -4.34 8.86
CA ASN A 15 -4.34 -4.94 7.52
C ASN A 15 -2.94 -5.49 7.15
N ALA A 16 -1.94 -5.26 7.99
CA ALA A 16 -0.64 -5.89 7.86
C ALA A 16 -0.61 -7.15 8.72
N GLN A 17 -0.33 -8.32 8.13
CA GLN A 17 0.35 -9.34 8.92
C GLN A 17 1.75 -8.78 9.20
N PRO A 18 2.24 -8.77 10.45
CA PRO A 18 3.60 -8.34 10.72
C PRO A 18 4.57 -9.23 9.93
N VAL A 19 5.12 -8.68 8.87
CA VAL A 19 6.23 -9.28 8.11
C VAL A 19 7.51 -8.63 8.62
N GLY A 20 7.85 -8.92 9.87
CA GLY A 20 9.03 -8.37 10.55
C GLY A 20 8.70 -7.52 11.78
N ASN A 21 9.72 -7.24 12.58
CA ASN A 21 9.66 -6.23 13.62
C ASN A 21 9.63 -4.89 12.90
N TYR A 22 8.49 -4.18 12.95
CA TYR A 22 8.50 -2.74 12.68
C TYR A 22 9.46 -2.15 13.72
N ASP A 23 10.63 -1.73 13.27
CA ASP A 23 11.64 -1.19 14.16
C ASP A 23 11.06 0.12 14.73
N ASP A 24 10.81 0.15 16.05
CA ASP A 24 10.37 1.33 16.82
C ASP A 24 11.35 2.52 16.67
N GLY A 25 12.46 2.35 15.94
CA GLY A 25 13.45 3.37 15.58
C GLY A 25 13.17 4.20 14.31
N ALA A 26 12.08 3.94 13.57
CA ALA A 26 11.69 4.78 12.44
C ALA A 26 11.17 6.15 12.95
N THR A 27 12.08 7.10 13.09
CA THR A 27 11.93 8.33 13.90
C THR A 27 11.30 9.53 13.20
N THR A 28 10.85 9.39 11.94
CA THR A 28 10.32 10.54 11.19
C THR A 28 8.81 10.45 11.08
N ASN A 29 8.13 11.10 12.04
CA ASN A 29 6.72 11.43 11.88
C ASN A 29 6.58 12.38 10.70
N ILE A 30 5.80 11.95 9.70
CA ILE A 30 5.47 12.80 8.56
C ILE A 30 3.97 13.10 8.55
N GLU A 31 3.64 14.37 8.28
CA GLU A 31 2.28 14.72 7.88
C GLU A 31 2.06 14.27 6.44
N LEU A 32 1.00 13.50 6.21
CA LEU A 32 0.59 13.05 4.88
C LEU A 32 -0.59 13.88 4.40
N ALA A 33 -0.45 14.56 3.25
CA ALA A 33 -1.53 15.37 2.74
C ALA A 33 -2.56 14.49 2.02
N GLY A 34 -3.83 14.60 2.46
CA GLY A 34 -4.92 13.82 1.88
C GLY A 34 -5.12 12.44 2.50
N ILE A 35 -4.43 12.14 3.60
CA ILE A 35 -4.75 11.05 4.53
C ILE A 35 -5.14 11.70 5.85
N ASP A 36 -6.10 11.12 6.56
CA ASP A 36 -6.65 11.66 7.82
C ASP A 36 -5.52 12.04 8.81
N SER A 37 -5.49 13.31 9.20
CA SER A 37 -4.32 13.99 9.79
C SER A 37 -4.00 13.61 11.23
N ASP A 38 -4.86 12.82 11.87
CA ASP A 38 -4.74 12.53 13.29
C ASP A 38 -3.84 11.31 13.58
N HIS A 39 -3.26 10.69 12.54
CA HIS A 39 -2.40 9.51 12.67
C HIS A 39 -0.93 9.86 12.44
N GLU A 40 -0.07 9.31 13.30
CA GLU A 40 1.36 9.36 13.09
C GLU A 40 1.77 8.27 12.10
N TYR A 41 2.47 8.67 11.03
CA TYR A 41 3.02 7.77 10.03
C TYR A 41 4.54 7.87 10.03
N PHE A 42 5.18 6.72 9.85
CA PHE A 42 6.58 6.65 9.46
C PHE A 42 6.71 6.12 8.03
N VAL A 43 7.83 6.41 7.38
CA VAL A 43 8.10 5.97 6.00
C VAL A 43 9.12 4.86 5.98
N GLU A 44 8.84 3.82 5.19
CA GLU A 44 9.77 2.74 4.94
C GLU A 44 9.84 2.40 3.44
N GLN A 45 11.01 2.01 2.97
CA GLN A 45 11.18 1.44 1.63
C GLN A 45 10.63 0.00 1.64
N GLY A 46 9.62 -0.27 0.82
CA GLY A 46 8.99 -1.58 0.75
C GLY A 46 8.70 -2.03 -0.67
N ILE A 47 8.26 -3.28 -0.80
CA ILE A 47 7.73 -3.83 -2.05
C ILE A 47 6.26 -4.20 -1.83
N LEU A 48 5.35 -3.52 -2.52
CA LEU A 48 3.95 -3.92 -2.56
C LEU A 48 3.72 -4.96 -3.64
N LEU A 49 3.10 -6.08 -3.27
CA LEU A 49 2.81 -7.19 -4.15
C LEU A 49 1.30 -7.28 -4.43
N PHE A 50 0.95 -7.30 -5.72
CA PHE A 50 -0.40 -7.56 -6.20
C PHE A 50 -0.42 -8.82 -7.04
N THR A 51 -1.43 -9.66 -6.86
CA THR A 51 -1.60 -10.89 -7.63
C THR A 51 -3.04 -11.05 -8.10
N ASP A 52 -3.20 -11.53 -9.33
CA ASP A 52 -4.47 -12.02 -9.88
C ASP A 52 -4.61 -13.55 -9.74
N GLY A 53 -3.73 -14.18 -8.93
CA GLY A 53 -3.63 -15.62 -8.72
C GLY A 53 -2.69 -16.32 -9.71
N THR A 54 -2.30 -15.68 -10.81
CA THR A 54 -1.37 -16.26 -11.80
C THR A 54 -0.11 -15.41 -11.99
N LEU A 55 -0.25 -14.09 -11.91
CA LEU A 55 0.83 -13.13 -12.13
C LEU A 55 0.98 -12.24 -10.91
N VAL A 56 2.16 -12.32 -10.28
CA VAL A 56 2.56 -11.42 -9.20
C VAL A 56 3.25 -10.20 -9.82
N ARG A 57 2.88 -9.02 -9.34
CA ARG A 57 3.45 -7.72 -9.71
C ARG A 57 3.92 -7.01 -8.45
N GLY A 58 5.21 -6.68 -8.41
CA GLY A 58 5.86 -5.99 -7.31
C GLY A 58 6.19 -4.54 -7.65
N TYR A 59 5.97 -3.66 -6.67
CA TYR A 59 6.21 -2.22 -6.76
C TYR A 59 7.10 -1.80 -5.60
N ALA A 60 8.37 -1.52 -5.90
CA ALA A 60 9.30 -0.94 -4.96
C ALA A 60 8.97 0.55 -4.80
N MET A 61 8.69 0.98 -3.58
CA MET A 61 8.29 2.35 -3.27
C MET A 61 8.39 2.66 -1.78
N GLU A 62 8.35 3.94 -1.47
CA GLU A 62 8.12 4.42 -0.10
C GLU A 62 6.68 4.16 0.31
N LEU A 63 6.53 3.52 1.47
CA LEU A 63 5.25 3.24 2.10
C LEU A 63 5.15 4.03 3.40
N ALA A 64 4.02 4.69 3.57
CA ALA A 64 3.65 5.20 4.87
C ALA A 64 3.08 4.04 5.71
N ILE A 65 3.59 3.84 6.90
CA ILE A 65 3.09 2.83 7.84
C ILE A 65 2.54 3.58 9.03
N ALA A 66 1.26 3.36 9.32
CA ALA A 66 0.64 3.98 10.47
C ALA A 66 1.25 3.41 11.76
N HIS A 67 1.54 4.27 12.72
CA HIS A 67 1.92 3.83 14.04
C HIS A 67 0.77 3.02 14.66
N PRO A 68 1.03 1.85 15.28
CA PRO A 68 -0.02 1.10 15.96
C PRO A 68 -0.55 1.93 17.15
N SER A 69 -1.67 2.63 16.97
CA SER A 69 -2.40 3.27 18.06
C SER A 69 -3.51 2.33 18.56
N THR A 70 -3.91 2.45 19.83
CA THR A 70 -4.99 1.63 20.41
C THR A 70 -6.37 1.90 19.82
N LEU A 71 -6.51 2.92 18.96
CA LEU A 71 -7.77 3.33 18.33
C LEU A 71 -7.97 2.76 16.90
N ASP A 72 -6.95 2.14 16.31
CA ASP A 72 -6.79 1.98 14.87
C ASP A 72 -7.43 0.75 14.20
N THR A 73 -8.38 0.08 14.85
CA THR A 73 -8.85 -1.23 14.36
C THR A 73 -9.71 -1.22 13.08
N ALA A 74 -10.01 -0.05 12.49
CA ALA A 74 -11.02 0.06 11.43
C ALA A 74 -10.59 0.76 10.14
N LEU A 75 -9.41 1.38 10.05
CA LEU A 75 -9.04 2.12 8.85
C LEU A 75 -8.48 1.18 7.75
N PRO A 76 -9.01 1.23 6.53
CA PRO A 76 -8.47 0.45 5.42
C PRO A 76 -7.14 1.04 4.97
N SER A 77 -6.15 0.21 4.62
CA SER A 77 -4.93 0.69 3.95
C SER A 77 -5.26 1.45 2.66
N ILE A 78 -4.46 2.45 2.32
CA ILE A 78 -4.70 3.41 1.24
C ILE A 78 -3.71 3.17 0.10
N ILE A 79 -4.21 3.02 -1.11
CA ILE A 79 -3.44 3.06 -2.37
C ILE A 79 -3.55 4.48 -2.90
N GLY A 80 -2.46 5.25 -2.81
CA GLY A 80 -2.43 6.67 -3.20
C GLY A 80 -1.77 6.94 -4.55
N ARG A 81 -1.60 8.22 -4.88
CA ARG A 81 -1.01 8.69 -6.15
C ARG A 81 0.31 8.02 -6.54
N PRO A 82 1.27 7.73 -5.65
CA PRO A 82 2.54 7.11 -6.03
C PRO A 82 2.36 5.76 -6.74
N LEU A 83 1.38 4.94 -6.33
CA LEU A 83 1.06 3.68 -7.00
C LEU A 83 0.04 3.86 -8.12
N ILE A 84 -1.00 4.67 -7.87
CA ILE A 84 -2.05 4.97 -8.85
C ILE A 84 -1.48 5.49 -10.17
N ASN A 85 -0.48 6.37 -10.12
CA ASN A 85 0.12 6.98 -11.31
C ASN A 85 0.92 5.97 -12.16
N ARG A 86 1.28 4.80 -11.60
CA ARG A 86 1.90 3.68 -12.33
C ARG A 86 0.85 2.77 -12.97
N TRP A 87 -0.41 2.91 -12.59
CA TRP A 87 -1.51 2.08 -13.07
C TRP A 87 -2.36 2.82 -14.09
N ARG A 88 -3.07 2.06 -14.92
CA ARG A 88 -4.11 2.64 -15.78
C ARG A 88 -5.45 2.43 -15.12
N MET A 89 -6.12 3.52 -14.79
CA MET A 89 -7.44 3.49 -14.18
C MET A 89 -8.49 4.00 -15.16
N ARG A 90 -9.65 3.35 -15.17
CA ARG A 90 -10.83 3.82 -15.89
C ARG A 90 -12.01 3.79 -14.93
N TYR A 91 -12.54 4.97 -14.63
CA TYR A 91 -13.74 5.12 -13.81
C TYR A 91 -14.95 5.35 -14.70
N ASP A 92 -15.97 4.52 -14.57
CA ASP A 92 -17.30 4.71 -15.12
C ASP A 92 -18.23 5.21 -14.01
N PRO A 93 -18.53 6.53 -13.96
CA PRO A 93 -19.36 7.11 -12.92
C PRO A 93 -20.83 6.70 -13.03
N TRP A 94 -21.30 6.31 -14.22
CA TRP A 94 -22.70 5.94 -14.44
C TRP A 94 -22.95 4.49 -14.03
N GLY A 95 -21.97 3.62 -14.24
CA GLY A 95 -21.99 2.22 -13.79
C GLY A 95 -21.46 2.00 -12.37
N SER A 96 -20.97 3.04 -11.69
CA SER A 96 -20.26 2.93 -10.39
C SER A 96 -19.13 1.90 -10.42
N HIS A 97 -18.38 1.84 -11.54
CA HIS A 97 -17.37 0.83 -11.78
C HIS A 97 -15.99 1.47 -11.93
N LEU A 98 -15.01 0.93 -11.21
CA LEU A 98 -13.61 1.29 -11.37
C LEU A 98 -12.84 0.09 -11.91
N GLU A 99 -12.29 0.23 -13.10
CA GLU A 99 -11.37 -0.73 -13.70
C GLU A 99 -9.94 -0.26 -13.47
N VAL A 100 -9.10 -1.17 -12.97
CA VAL A 100 -7.70 -0.90 -12.68
C VAL A 100 -6.84 -1.93 -13.40
N ILE A 101 -5.93 -1.44 -14.24
CA ILE A 101 -4.94 -2.27 -14.91
C ILE A 101 -3.59 -1.94 -14.30
N ALA A 102 -3.09 -2.88 -13.50
CA ALA A 102 -1.75 -2.82 -12.94
C ALA A 102 -0.70 -2.82 -14.06
N LYS A 103 0.11 -1.76 -14.12
CA LYS A 103 1.16 -1.53 -15.12
C LYS A 103 2.47 -1.18 -14.44
N ASP A 104 3.53 -1.23 -15.23
CA ASP A 104 4.89 -0.80 -14.88
C ASP A 104 5.39 -1.31 -13.51
N PRO A 105 5.30 -2.62 -13.22
CA PRO A 105 5.88 -3.18 -12.01
C PRO A 105 7.41 -3.18 -12.09
N ASP A 106 8.07 -3.06 -10.94
CA ASP A 106 9.53 -3.22 -10.85
C ASP A 106 9.93 -4.69 -10.98
N ILE A 107 9.05 -5.59 -10.53
CA ILE A 107 9.24 -7.05 -10.59
C ILE A 107 7.95 -7.70 -11.05
N SER A 108 8.03 -8.66 -11.97
CA SER A 108 6.87 -9.46 -12.38
C SER A 108 7.26 -10.91 -12.62
N PHE A 109 6.49 -11.85 -12.07
CA PHE A 109 6.69 -13.27 -12.30
C PHE A 109 5.38 -14.05 -12.22
N ARG A 110 5.34 -15.21 -12.88
CA ARG A 110 4.21 -16.13 -12.78
C ARG A 110 4.38 -17.00 -11.54
N GLY A 111 3.37 -17.04 -10.67
CA GLY A 111 3.41 -17.78 -9.42
C GLY A 111 2.40 -17.25 -8.41
N SER A 112 2.44 -17.82 -7.20
CA SER A 112 1.70 -17.34 -6.03
C SER A 112 2.56 -16.43 -5.18
N VAL A 113 1.94 -15.51 -4.42
CA VAL A 113 2.64 -14.74 -3.37
C VAL A 113 3.14 -15.68 -2.27
N GLU A 114 2.51 -16.85 -2.11
CA GLU A 114 2.93 -17.90 -1.17
C GLU A 114 4.27 -18.55 -1.54
N ASP A 115 4.67 -18.47 -2.83
CA ASP A 115 5.94 -19.02 -3.31
C ASP A 115 7.14 -18.13 -2.98
N ILE A 116 6.89 -16.92 -2.45
CA ILE A 116 7.95 -15.97 -2.09
C ILE A 116 8.54 -16.38 -0.74
N PRO A 117 9.84 -16.72 -0.67
CA PRO A 117 10.48 -17.10 0.58
C PRO A 117 10.38 -15.97 1.61
N ARG A 118 9.63 -16.19 2.69
CA ARG A 118 9.63 -15.31 3.87
C ARG A 118 10.88 -15.65 4.69
N GLN A 119 12.03 -15.07 4.34
CA GLN A 119 13.19 -15.13 5.21
C GLN A 119 12.95 -14.15 6.37
N PHE A 120 12.83 -14.70 7.58
CA PHE A 120 12.75 -13.97 8.84
C PHE A 120 14.13 -13.92 9.50
#